data_AF-A0A1E5P3F6-F1
#
_entry.id   AF-A0A1E5P3F6-F1
#
_cell.length_a   1.000
_cell.length_b   1.000
_cell.length_c   1.000
_cell.angle_alpha   90.00
_cell.angle_beta   90.00
_cell.angle_gamma   90.00
#
_symmetry.space_group_name_H-M   'P 1'
#
loop_
_entity.id
_entity.type
_entity.pdbx_description
1 polymer ?
#
loop_
_entity_poly.entity_id
_entity_poly.type
_entity_poly.pdbx_seq_one_letter_code
_entity_poly.pdbx_strand_id
1 'polypeptide(L)'
;MTAHPIEVGPKDARYDALRRGFNQRWIADPAYVVVATSADDVVKAVGKFVADPANSQRRITVRSGGHCYENFVSSANVGVIIDVSQMNRVYYDPEMSAYCIEAGATNWHSTTQLYRSTGLALPGGSCYSVGLGGHVSGGGYGLLSRYFGLTVDYLHAVEVVTVADSRTPKKTVARKDSADEALRTSRRT
;
A
#
# COMPACT_ATOMS: atom_id res chain seq x y z
N MET A 1 3.80 -0.92 -22.15
CA MET A 1 3.76 -2.34 -21.71
C MET A 1 2.84 -2.40 -20.51
N THR A 2 1.78 -3.20 -20.54
CA THR A 2 1.00 -3.50 -19.34
C THR A 2 1.87 -4.35 -18.43
N ALA A 3 2.24 -3.82 -17.27
CA ALA A 3 2.95 -4.61 -16.27
C ALA A 3 2.01 -5.73 -15.81
N HIS A 4 2.54 -6.95 -15.68
CA HIS A 4 1.82 -8.10 -15.15
C HIS A 4 2.36 -8.41 -13.75
N PRO A 5 1.53 -8.96 -12.85
CA PRO A 5 2.02 -9.35 -11.54
C PRO A 5 3.08 -10.45 -11.68
N ILE A 6 4.06 -10.44 -10.79
CA ILE A 6 5.04 -11.52 -10.69
C ILE A 6 5.01 -12.14 -9.30
N GLU A 7 5.24 -13.45 -9.25
CA GLU A 7 5.49 -14.18 -8.01
C GLU A 7 6.96 -14.61 -7.97
N VAL A 8 7.63 -14.31 -6.87
CA VAL A 8 9.07 -14.53 -6.69
C VAL A 8 9.26 -15.42 -5.47
N GLY A 9 9.67 -16.67 -5.69
CA GLY A 9 9.97 -17.64 -4.64
C GLY A 9 11.49 -17.84 -4.43
N PRO A 10 11.91 -18.65 -3.45
CA PRO A 10 13.32 -18.81 -3.04
C PRO A 10 14.32 -19.23 -4.13
N LYS A 11 13.84 -19.83 -5.23
CA LYS A 11 14.69 -20.25 -6.36
C LYS A 11 14.92 -19.15 -7.40
N ASP A 12 14.23 -18.02 -7.29
CA ASP A 12 14.36 -16.89 -8.20
C ASP A 12 15.50 -15.97 -7.75
N ALA A 13 16.35 -15.52 -8.68
CA ALA A 13 17.49 -14.66 -8.40
C ALA A 13 17.11 -13.31 -7.75
N ARG A 14 15.86 -12.85 -7.92
CA ARG A 14 15.35 -11.59 -7.36
C ARG A 14 14.89 -11.74 -5.90
N TYR A 15 14.74 -12.97 -5.40
CA TYR A 15 14.13 -13.25 -4.09
C TYR A 15 14.84 -12.56 -2.94
N ASP A 16 16.18 -12.60 -2.90
CA ASP A 16 16.94 -12.03 -1.78
C ASP A 16 16.80 -10.51 -1.67
N ALA A 17 16.69 -9.82 -2.81
CA ALA A 17 16.40 -8.39 -2.83
C ALA A 17 14.95 -8.11 -2.41
N LEU A 18 14.00 -8.93 -2.86
CA LEU A 18 12.58 -8.71 -2.64
C LEU A 18 12.08 -9.16 -1.26
N ARG A 19 12.87 -9.86 -0.44
CA ARG A 19 12.51 -10.19 0.95
C ARG A 19 12.99 -9.16 1.99
N ARG A 20 13.61 -8.06 1.54
CA ARG A 20 14.18 -7.01 2.40
C ARG A 20 13.46 -5.67 2.22
N GLY A 21 13.45 -4.87 3.27
CA GLY A 21 13.01 -3.47 3.24
C GLY A 21 14.20 -2.52 3.07
N PHE A 22 13.97 -1.23 3.32
CA PHE A 22 15.02 -0.21 3.37
C PHE A 22 15.96 -0.46 4.56
N ASN A 23 15.40 -0.77 5.73
CA ASN A 23 16.18 -1.16 6.90
C ASN A 23 16.73 -2.59 6.74
N GLN A 24 18.02 -2.71 6.41
CA GLN A 24 18.69 -3.99 6.18
C GLN A 24 18.88 -4.84 7.44
N ARG A 25 18.55 -4.32 8.63
CA ARG A 25 18.54 -5.10 9.88
C ARG A 25 17.52 -6.25 9.81
N TRP A 26 16.41 -6.03 9.12
CA TRP A 26 15.29 -6.95 9.09
C TRP A 26 15.21 -7.65 7.74
N ILE A 27 15.24 -8.98 7.79
CA ILE A 27 15.19 -9.82 6.60
C ILE A 27 14.06 -10.82 6.81
N ALA A 28 13.10 -10.83 5.89
CA ALA A 28 12.00 -11.78 5.91
C ALA A 28 12.41 -13.14 5.35
N ASP A 29 11.60 -14.17 5.65
CA ASP A 29 11.71 -15.49 5.04
C ASP A 29 10.36 -15.97 4.47
N PRO A 30 9.72 -15.23 3.54
CA PRO A 30 8.42 -15.59 2.98
C PRO A 30 8.49 -16.78 2.04
N ALA A 31 7.40 -17.54 1.90
CA ALA A 31 7.32 -18.59 0.88
C ALA A 31 7.42 -17.99 -0.54
N TYR A 32 6.91 -16.76 -0.72
CA TYR A 32 6.98 -16.01 -1.96
C TYR A 32 6.69 -14.51 -1.73
N VAL A 33 7.11 -13.69 -2.69
CA VAL A 33 6.75 -12.27 -2.80
C VAL A 33 5.87 -12.10 -4.04
N VAL A 34 4.75 -11.42 -3.91
CA VAL A 34 3.90 -11.03 -5.05
C VAL A 34 4.12 -9.56 -5.34
N VAL A 35 4.61 -9.21 -6.52
CA VAL A 35 4.63 -7.82 -7.00
C VAL A 35 3.35 -7.59 -7.78
N ALA A 36 2.39 -6.92 -7.15
CA ALA A 36 1.06 -6.65 -7.69
C ALA A 36 1.07 -5.41 -8.59
N THR A 37 0.24 -5.46 -9.64
CA THR A 37 0.07 -4.35 -10.60
C THR A 37 -1.35 -3.79 -10.61
N SER A 38 -2.26 -4.42 -9.85
CA SER A 38 -3.65 -4.04 -9.73
C SER A 38 -4.25 -4.53 -8.41
N ALA A 39 -5.40 -3.96 -8.02
CA ALA A 39 -6.16 -4.42 -6.86
C ALA A 39 -6.61 -5.89 -7.01
N ASP A 40 -6.88 -6.34 -8.24
CA ASP A 40 -7.27 -7.74 -8.49
C ASP A 40 -6.11 -8.71 -8.25
N ASP A 41 -4.87 -8.28 -8.49
CA ASP A 41 -3.68 -9.08 -8.13
C ASP A 41 -3.55 -9.20 -6.61
N VAL A 42 -3.83 -8.12 -5.87
CA VAL A 42 -3.87 -8.15 -4.40
C VAL A 42 -4.95 -9.11 -3.90
N VAL A 43 -6.16 -9.05 -4.46
CA VAL A 43 -7.26 -9.98 -4.12
C VAL A 43 -6.83 -11.43 -4.36
N LYS A 44 -6.23 -11.74 -5.50
CA LYS A 44 -5.73 -13.09 -5.81
C LYS A 44 -4.64 -13.53 -4.85
N ALA A 45 -3.68 -12.66 -4.53
CA ALA A 45 -2.59 -12.97 -3.61
C ALA A 45 -3.09 -13.24 -2.19
N VAL A 46 -3.99 -12.39 -1.67
CA VAL A 46 -4.63 -12.58 -0.37
C VAL A 46 -5.44 -13.88 -0.36
N GLY A 47 -6.22 -14.14 -1.42
CA GLY A 47 -7.06 -15.34 -1.52
C GLY A 47 -6.23 -16.62 -1.55
N LYS A 48 -5.16 -16.64 -2.34
CA LYS A 48 -4.20 -17.76 -2.37
C LYS A 48 -3.61 -18.03 -0.99
N PHE A 49 -3.15 -16.98 -0.30
CA PHE A 49 -2.54 -17.13 1.02
C PHE A 49 -3.55 -17.65 2.06
N VAL A 50 -4.74 -17.05 2.09
CA VAL A 50 -5.79 -17.41 3.05
C VAL A 50 -6.37 -18.80 2.76
N ALA A 51 -6.43 -19.27 1.52
CA ALA A 51 -6.95 -20.60 1.19
C ALA A 51 -6.02 -21.75 1.62
N ASP A 52 -4.72 -21.50 1.79
CA ASP A 52 -3.73 -22.52 2.09
C ASP A 52 -3.60 -22.76 3.62
N PRO A 53 -3.95 -23.96 4.12
CA PRO A 53 -3.90 -24.28 5.55
C PRO A 53 -2.48 -24.30 6.12
N ALA A 54 -1.44 -24.46 5.29
CA ALA A 54 -0.04 -24.39 5.72
C ALA A 54 0.34 -22.99 6.23
N ASN A 55 -0.44 -21.97 5.89
CA ASN A 55 -0.22 -20.58 6.32
C ASN A 55 -0.83 -20.23 7.68
N SER A 56 -1.42 -21.19 8.42
CA SER A 56 -2.13 -20.92 9.69
C SER A 56 -1.29 -20.22 10.78
N GLN A 57 0.04 -20.34 10.75
CA GLN A 57 0.98 -19.69 11.68
C GLN A 57 1.81 -18.58 11.02
N ARG A 58 1.48 -18.22 9.78
CA ARG A 58 2.21 -17.25 8.97
C ARG A 58 1.33 -16.03 8.69
N ARG A 59 1.94 -14.88 8.43
CA ARG A 59 1.21 -13.62 8.18
C ARG A 59 1.38 -13.12 6.76
N ILE A 60 0.35 -12.45 6.25
CA ILE A 60 0.46 -11.54 5.11
C ILE A 60 1.12 -10.25 5.60
N THR A 61 2.05 -9.74 4.82
CA THR A 61 2.56 -8.37 4.97
C THR A 61 2.44 -7.64 3.64
N VAL A 62 2.34 -6.32 3.71
CA VAL A 62 2.21 -5.46 2.52
C VAL A 62 3.41 -4.52 2.45
N ARG A 63 3.99 -4.37 1.27
CA ARG A 63 5.09 -3.45 1.02
C ARG A 63 4.68 -2.43 -0.05
N SER A 64 4.81 -1.15 0.28
CA SER A 64 4.81 -0.06 -0.69
C SER A 64 6.27 0.33 -0.99
N GLY A 65 6.78 1.45 -0.48
CA GLY A 65 8.18 1.89 -0.69
C GLY A 65 9.24 1.16 0.15
N GLY A 66 8.86 0.22 1.01
CA GLY A 66 9.81 -0.59 1.81
C GLY A 66 10.44 0.11 3.03
N HIS A 67 9.97 1.30 3.41
CA HIS A 67 10.55 2.15 4.47
C HIS A 67 10.13 1.82 5.91
N CYS A 68 9.63 0.61 6.19
CA CYS A 68 9.38 0.21 7.58
C CYS A 68 10.73 0.01 8.30
N TYR A 69 10.93 0.69 9.43
CA TYR A 69 12.18 0.61 10.21
C TYR A 69 12.11 -0.46 11.30
N GLU A 70 10.93 -1.00 11.52
CA GLU A 70 10.61 -2.07 12.44
C GLU A 70 10.47 -3.41 11.69
N ASN A 71 10.20 -4.47 12.45
CA ASN A 71 10.03 -5.82 11.91
C ASN A 71 8.59 -6.12 11.46
N PHE A 72 7.76 -5.11 11.19
CA PHE A 72 6.34 -5.33 10.85
C PHE A 72 6.16 -6.01 9.48
N VAL A 73 6.94 -5.57 8.48
CA VAL A 73 6.90 -6.08 7.10
C VAL A 73 7.92 -7.19 6.86
N SER A 74 9.06 -7.14 7.56
CA SER A 74 10.14 -8.11 7.37
C SER A 74 10.48 -8.82 8.69
N SER A 75 9.84 -9.97 8.93
CA SER A 75 10.09 -10.83 10.10
C SER A 75 10.03 -12.31 9.74
N ALA A 76 10.47 -13.18 10.65
CA ALA A 76 10.53 -14.63 10.43
C ALA A 76 9.16 -15.29 10.20
N ASN A 77 8.08 -14.75 10.76
CA ASN A 77 6.72 -15.30 10.63
C ASN A 77 5.96 -14.78 9.39
N VAL A 78 6.60 -14.01 8.52
CA VAL A 78 5.98 -13.54 7.27
C VAL A 78 5.87 -14.71 6.30
N GLY A 79 4.66 -15.06 5.87
CA GLY A 79 4.42 -16.10 4.87
C GLY A 79 4.44 -15.56 3.44
N VAL A 80 3.94 -14.34 3.24
CA VAL A 80 3.95 -13.65 1.95
C VAL A 80 4.18 -12.16 2.16
N ILE A 81 4.94 -11.55 1.24
CA ILE A 81 4.99 -10.10 1.07
C ILE A 81 4.21 -9.76 -0.20
N ILE A 82 3.14 -8.97 -0.06
CA ILE A 82 2.41 -8.38 -1.19
C ILE A 82 3.03 -6.99 -1.43
N ASP A 83 3.84 -6.89 -2.45
CA ASP A 83 4.49 -5.66 -2.90
C ASP A 83 3.57 -4.94 -3.89
N VAL A 84 3.08 -3.76 -3.49
CA VAL A 84 2.21 -2.90 -4.30
C VAL A 84 2.97 -1.77 -4.99
N SER A 85 4.31 -1.77 -4.99
CA SER A 85 5.13 -0.66 -5.53
C SER A 85 4.89 -0.35 -7.02
N GLN A 86 4.37 -1.31 -7.78
CA GLN A 86 3.99 -1.11 -9.19
C GLN A 86 2.58 -0.52 -9.37
N MET A 87 1.77 -0.47 -8.32
CA MET A 87 0.50 0.25 -8.30
C MET A 87 0.78 1.73 -7.93
N ASN A 88 1.25 2.52 -8.90
CA ASN A 88 1.71 3.90 -8.67
C ASN A 88 1.01 4.96 -9.52
N ARG A 89 -0.14 4.65 -10.13
CA ARG A 89 -0.90 5.60 -10.96
C ARG A 89 -1.40 6.79 -10.14
N VAL A 90 -1.45 7.94 -10.79
CA VAL A 90 -2.02 9.20 -10.31
C VAL A 90 -3.02 9.68 -11.36
N TYR A 91 -4.28 9.85 -10.98
CA TYR A 91 -5.34 10.26 -11.91
C TYR A 91 -6.44 11.03 -11.17
N TYR A 92 -7.25 11.79 -11.92
CA TYR A 92 -8.44 12.44 -11.40
C TYR A 92 -9.65 11.53 -11.61
N ASP A 93 -10.43 11.32 -10.55
CA ASP A 93 -11.71 10.62 -10.59
C ASP A 93 -12.85 11.66 -10.55
N PRO A 94 -13.61 11.82 -11.66
CA PRO A 94 -14.69 12.80 -11.73
C PRO A 94 -15.90 12.43 -10.86
N GLU A 95 -16.14 11.14 -10.60
CA GLU A 95 -17.25 10.69 -9.75
C GLU A 95 -16.99 11.04 -8.28
N MET A 96 -15.74 10.86 -7.83
CA MET A 96 -15.32 11.27 -6.47
C MET A 96 -14.92 12.74 -6.38
N SER A 97 -14.81 13.44 -7.51
CA SER A 97 -14.25 14.80 -7.59
C SER A 97 -12.91 14.94 -6.86
N ALA A 98 -12.06 13.92 -6.97
CA ALA A 98 -10.83 13.79 -6.19
C ALA A 98 -9.66 13.26 -7.04
N TYR A 99 -8.44 13.54 -6.60
CA TYR A 99 -7.25 12.88 -7.15
C TYR A 99 -7.02 11.55 -6.45
N CYS A 100 -6.97 10.49 -7.25
CA CYS A 100 -6.65 9.14 -6.81
C CYS A 100 -5.16 8.87 -7.03
N ILE A 101 -4.52 8.33 -5.99
CA ILE A 101 -3.12 7.94 -6.03
C ILE A 101 -3.01 6.52 -5.50
N GLU A 102 -2.46 5.62 -6.30
CA GLU A 102 -2.29 4.24 -5.88
C GLU A 102 -1.21 4.09 -4.78
N ALA A 103 -1.39 3.10 -3.90
CA ALA A 103 -0.63 2.94 -2.67
C ALA A 103 0.88 2.67 -2.88
N GLY A 104 1.29 2.24 -4.07
CA GLY A 104 2.69 2.04 -4.44
C GLY A 104 3.43 3.30 -4.87
N ALA A 105 2.72 4.39 -5.16
CA ALA A 105 3.37 5.66 -5.49
C ALA A 105 4.27 6.12 -4.34
N THR A 106 5.41 6.71 -4.67
CA THR A 106 6.30 7.33 -3.67
C THR A 106 5.98 8.81 -3.48
N ASN A 107 6.46 9.41 -2.39
CA ASN A 107 6.33 10.85 -2.14
C ASN A 107 6.77 11.70 -3.34
N TRP A 108 7.86 11.31 -4.02
CA TRP A 108 8.33 12.01 -5.20
C TRP A 108 7.43 11.79 -6.41
N HIS A 109 7.02 10.54 -6.65
CA HIS A 109 6.15 10.23 -7.78
C HIS A 109 4.81 10.97 -7.66
N SER A 110 4.18 10.94 -6.49
CA SER A 110 2.90 11.62 -6.26
C SER A 110 3.01 13.13 -6.41
N THR A 111 3.99 13.75 -5.75
CA THR A 111 4.18 15.20 -5.79
C THR A 111 4.48 15.69 -7.20
N THR A 112 5.37 15.02 -7.93
CA THR A 112 5.73 15.43 -9.29
C THR A 112 4.60 15.28 -10.28
N GLN A 113 3.83 14.19 -10.21
CA GLN A 113 2.68 13.98 -11.12
C GLN A 113 1.54 14.95 -10.83
N LEU A 114 1.19 15.15 -9.55
CA LEU A 114 0.17 16.13 -9.16
C LEU A 114 0.57 17.55 -9.55
N TYR A 115 1.80 17.97 -9.22
CA TYR A 115 2.24 19.33 -9.50
C TYR A 115 2.25 19.64 -11.00
N ARG A 116 2.72 18.71 -11.83
CA ARG A 116 2.75 18.90 -13.29
C ARG A 116 1.37 18.98 -13.92
N SER A 117 0.39 18.27 -13.37
CA SER A 117 -0.98 18.23 -13.91
C SER A 117 -1.89 19.33 -13.36
N THR A 118 -1.58 19.88 -12.17
CA THR A 118 -2.52 20.74 -11.42
C THR A 118 -1.91 22.02 -10.88
N GLY A 119 -0.58 22.11 -10.78
CA GLY A 119 0.10 23.17 -10.01
C GLY A 119 0.00 23.01 -8.48
N LEU A 120 -0.65 21.96 -7.98
CA LEU A 120 -0.84 21.70 -6.55
C LEU A 120 0.18 20.70 -6.01
N ALA A 121 0.42 20.75 -4.70
CA ALA A 121 1.24 19.78 -3.98
C ALA A 121 0.47 19.24 -2.76
N LEU A 122 0.56 17.94 -2.54
CA LEU A 122 0.08 17.28 -1.32
C LEU A 122 1.19 17.34 -0.24
N PRO A 123 0.92 17.84 0.98
CA PRO A 123 1.90 17.76 2.07
C PRO A 123 2.31 16.31 2.31
N GLY A 124 3.62 16.07 2.44
CA GLY A 124 4.17 14.72 2.59
C GLY A 124 5.64 14.72 2.98
N GLY A 125 6.16 13.53 3.22
CA GLY A 125 7.51 13.30 3.75
C GLY A 125 8.62 13.78 2.81
N SER A 126 9.76 14.17 3.40
CA SER A 126 10.92 14.65 2.66
C SER A 126 11.71 13.54 1.94
N CYS A 127 11.64 12.30 2.41
CA CYS A 127 12.31 11.18 1.77
C CYS A 127 11.54 10.76 0.51
N TYR A 128 12.17 10.92 -0.65
CA TYR A 128 11.57 10.79 -1.97
C TYR A 128 11.07 9.37 -2.28
N SER A 129 11.69 8.34 -1.71
CA SER A 129 11.41 6.92 -1.98
C SER A 129 10.42 6.28 -1.00
N VAL A 130 10.01 7.01 0.05
CA VAL A 130 8.94 6.55 0.94
C VAL A 130 7.65 6.39 0.15
N GLY A 131 7.03 5.23 0.28
CA GLY A 131 5.79 4.88 -0.41
C GLY A 131 4.54 5.34 0.34
N LEU A 132 3.54 5.82 -0.40
CA LEU A 132 2.34 6.43 0.15
C LEU A 132 1.50 5.46 0.98
N GLY A 133 1.43 4.18 0.62
CA GLY A 133 0.65 3.19 1.36
C GLY A 133 1.01 3.12 2.85
N GLY A 134 2.31 3.21 3.17
CA GLY A 134 2.77 3.30 4.56
C GLY A 134 2.75 4.73 5.11
N HIS A 135 3.07 5.73 4.28
CA HIS A 135 3.15 7.11 4.71
C HIS A 135 1.78 7.66 5.15
N VAL A 136 0.74 7.45 4.35
CA VAL A 136 -0.63 7.92 4.60
C VAL A 136 -1.25 7.17 5.77
N SER A 137 -1.09 5.84 5.83
CA SER A 137 -1.63 5.04 6.95
C SER A 137 -0.96 5.36 8.30
N GLY A 138 0.29 5.83 8.28
CA GLY A 138 0.98 6.38 9.46
C GLY A 138 0.70 7.86 9.75
N GLY A 139 -0.19 8.51 9.00
CA GLY A 139 -0.56 9.93 9.14
C GLY A 139 0.07 10.85 8.09
N GLY A 140 1.36 10.68 7.79
CA GLY A 140 2.03 11.40 6.71
C GLY A 140 2.57 12.76 7.11
N TYR A 141 3.56 12.77 8.00
CA TYR A 141 4.26 14.00 8.40
C TYR A 141 5.31 14.43 7.38
N GLY A 142 5.38 15.74 7.13
CA GLY A 142 6.28 16.35 6.17
C GLY A 142 6.72 17.77 6.54
N LEU A 143 7.60 18.33 5.70
CA LEU A 143 8.14 19.70 5.89
C LEU A 143 7.04 20.77 5.89
N LEU A 144 5.97 20.53 5.14
CA LEU A 144 4.83 21.43 4.99
C LEU A 144 3.77 21.24 6.09
N SER A 145 3.89 20.22 6.93
CA SER A 145 2.79 19.83 7.82
C SER A 145 2.46 20.83 8.91
N ARG A 146 3.41 21.66 9.34
CA ARG A 146 3.13 22.74 10.30
C ARG A 146 2.18 23.80 9.77
N TYR A 147 2.18 24.04 8.46
CA TYR A 147 1.37 25.09 7.84
C TYR A 147 0.11 24.51 7.19
N PHE A 148 0.20 23.32 6.60
CA PHE A 148 -0.87 22.73 5.79
C PHE A 148 -1.50 21.46 6.40
N GLY A 149 -0.97 20.91 7.50
CA GLY A 149 -1.44 19.65 8.08
C GLY A 149 -0.75 18.40 7.52
N LEU A 150 -1.17 17.24 8.01
CA LEU A 150 -0.63 15.93 7.62
C LEU A 150 -1.21 15.48 6.28
N THR A 151 -0.54 14.55 5.60
CA THR A 151 -1.07 13.95 4.36
C THR A 151 -2.46 13.35 4.57
N VAL A 152 -2.70 12.70 5.70
CA VAL A 152 -3.98 12.05 6.02
C VAL A 152 -5.14 13.04 6.19
N ASP A 153 -4.87 14.31 6.51
CA ASP A 153 -5.92 15.32 6.66
C ASP A 153 -6.67 15.54 5.32
N TYR A 154 -5.97 15.33 4.22
CA TYR A 154 -6.47 15.42 2.84
C TYR A 154 -7.09 14.11 2.32
N LEU A 155 -6.98 12.99 3.06
CA LEU A 155 -7.50 11.70 2.62
C LEU A 155 -9.03 11.72 2.63
N HIS A 156 -9.66 11.42 1.50
CA HIS A 156 -11.12 11.36 1.38
C HIS A 156 -11.64 9.91 1.34
N ALA A 157 -10.91 9.02 0.67
CA ALA A 157 -11.32 7.66 0.40
C ALA A 157 -10.11 6.72 0.35
N VAL A 158 -10.35 5.43 0.63
CA VAL A 158 -9.41 4.34 0.42
C VAL A 158 -10.12 3.14 -0.21
N GLU A 159 -9.53 2.56 -1.25
CA GLU A 159 -9.86 1.21 -1.70
C GLU A 159 -9.01 0.23 -0.89
N VAL A 160 -9.66 -0.71 -0.22
CA VAL A 160 -9.02 -1.71 0.64
C VAL A 160 -9.46 -3.11 0.25
N VAL A 161 -8.54 -4.08 0.35
CA VAL A 161 -8.86 -5.50 0.25
C VAL A 161 -9.05 -6.04 1.66
N THR A 162 -10.27 -6.50 1.97
CA THR A 162 -10.62 -7.06 3.27
C THR A 162 -10.90 -8.55 3.14
N VAL A 163 -10.68 -9.29 4.23
CA VAL A 163 -11.05 -10.70 4.36
C VAL A 163 -11.94 -10.81 5.59
N ALA A 164 -13.19 -11.17 5.38
CA ALA A 164 -14.13 -11.51 6.46
C ALA A 164 -14.10 -13.02 6.75
N ASP A 165 -14.94 -13.47 7.67
CA ASP A 165 -15.02 -14.88 8.12
C ASP A 165 -15.18 -15.89 6.99
N SER A 166 -15.80 -15.49 5.88
CA SER A 166 -15.92 -16.28 4.64
C SER A 166 -14.58 -16.62 3.96
N ARG A 167 -13.45 -16.13 4.49
CA ARG A 167 -12.08 -16.30 3.95
C ARG A 167 -11.92 -15.87 2.49
N THR A 168 -12.88 -15.14 1.96
CA THR A 168 -12.90 -14.66 0.59
C THR A 168 -12.52 -13.18 0.58
N PRO A 169 -11.40 -12.80 -0.06
CA PRO A 169 -11.00 -11.40 -0.16
C PRO A 169 -11.96 -10.61 -1.03
N LYS A 170 -12.27 -9.39 -0.62
CA LYS A 170 -13.14 -8.45 -1.35
C LYS A 170 -12.55 -7.06 -1.37
N LYS A 171 -12.73 -6.35 -2.49
CA LYS A 171 -12.44 -4.92 -2.59
C LYS A 171 -13.60 -4.15 -1.98
N THR A 172 -13.27 -3.20 -1.11
CA THR A 172 -14.21 -2.29 -0.48
C THR A 172 -13.65 -0.89 -0.56
N VAL A 173 -14.50 0.09 -0.87
CA VAL A 173 -14.12 1.50 -0.82
C VAL A 173 -14.71 2.12 0.44
N ALA A 174 -13.84 2.56 1.35
CA ALA A 174 -14.22 3.33 2.52
C ALA A 174 -13.97 4.82 2.25
N ARG A 175 -14.95 5.67 2.57
CA ARG A 175 -14.95 7.11 2.27
C ARG A 175 -15.45 7.92 3.45
N LYS A 176 -15.11 9.20 3.51
CA LYS A 176 -15.63 10.12 4.55
C LYS A 176 -17.16 10.25 4.53
N ASP A 177 -17.76 10.11 3.35
CA ASP A 177 -19.20 10.31 3.10
C ASP A 177 -19.96 9.00 2.81
N SER A 178 -19.37 7.83 3.08
CA SER A 178 -20.03 6.54 2.88
C SER A 178 -21.42 6.50 3.50
N ALA A 179 -22.42 5.99 2.76
CA ALA A 179 -23.76 5.76 3.33
C ALA A 179 -23.72 4.70 4.45
N ASP A 180 -22.92 3.65 4.26
CA ASP A 180 -22.60 2.65 5.27
C ASP A 180 -21.67 3.24 6.34
N GLU A 181 -22.15 3.28 7.59
CA GLU A 181 -21.40 3.80 8.73
C GLU A 181 -20.11 3.01 9.01
N ALA A 182 -20.09 1.70 8.74
CA ALA A 182 -18.90 0.87 8.91
C ALA A 182 -17.78 1.23 7.92
N LEU A 183 -18.13 1.93 6.82
CA LEU A 183 -17.21 2.38 5.79
C LEU A 183 -16.93 3.88 5.85
N ARG A 184 -17.41 4.58 6.90
CA ARG A 184 -17.11 6.00 7.13
C ARG A 184 -15.73 6.13 7.74
N THR A 185 -14.77 6.67 6.98
CA THR A 185 -13.47 7.10 7.53
C THR A 185 -13.74 8.37 8.36
N SER A 186 -13.86 8.22 9.68
CA SER A 186 -14.51 9.16 10.61
C SER A 186 -14.31 10.68 10.39
N ARG A 187 -15.35 11.45 10.75
CA ARG A 187 -15.22 12.66 11.58
C ARG A 187 -15.96 12.42 12.90
N ARG A 188 -15.21 12.25 13.99
CA ARG A 188 -15.64 12.64 15.34
C ARG A 188 -14.48 13.41 15.97
N THR A 189 -14.47 14.70 15.70
CA THR A 189 -13.93 15.73 16.59
C THR A 189 -15.04 16.75 16.77
#